data_AF-A0A838EYC1-F1
#
_entry.id   AF-A0A838EYC1-F1
#
_cell.length_a   1.000
_cell.length_b   1.000
_cell.length_c   1.000
_cell.angle_alpha   90.00
_cell.angle_beta   90.00
_cell.angle_gamma   90.00
#
_symmetry.space_group_name_H-M   'P 1'
#
loop_
_entity.id
_entity.type
_entity.pdbx_description
1 polymer ?
#
loop_
_entity_poly.entity_id
_entity_poly.type
_entity_poly.pdbx_seq_one_letter_code
_entity_poly.pdbx_strand_id
1 'polypeptide(L)'
;KYAWELGEKNEKLGKVPTWRGICDGWSSAAQMMPRPAKSVTLTTPQGLPITFFPEDIKALGSLLYARAQDNVIFLGKRCYPVVGVFNGGCDGTNPGALHKAIANRVGVLKKSFNADVSTSSQVWNYPIKSYKFTYNNVFTEEESTDFKQVMELFDKKKHRFAKSGKRDDRTYAIVGVKAEVVFADMRPANLLEVDTLTEDKDLIKTYEYDLEIDSRFNILGGEWYGSAPDFIWAPNDKTYPISDGEVGRKPVTADQIRNAALVSSKVGQPLSVIVEKLFELSK
;
A
#
# COMPACT_ATOMS: atom_id res chain seq x y z
N LYS A 1 -6.62 21.24 17.70
CA LYS A 1 -6.50 20.54 19.00
C LYS A 1 -6.08 19.08 18.82
N TYR A 2 -6.86 18.27 18.10
CA TYR A 2 -6.56 16.84 17.87
C TYR A 2 -5.11 16.52 17.45
N ALA A 3 -4.59 17.18 16.41
CA ALA A 3 -3.23 16.90 15.92
C ALA A 3 -2.14 17.21 16.96
N TRP A 4 -2.37 18.19 17.83
CA TRP A 4 -1.46 18.54 18.92
C TRP A 4 -1.47 17.46 20.01
N GLU A 5 -2.67 17.05 20.46
CA GLU A 5 -2.85 15.96 21.42
C GLU A 5 -2.25 14.63 20.89
N LEU A 6 -2.39 14.37 19.58
CA LEU A 6 -1.76 13.22 18.94
C LEU A 6 -0.23 13.33 18.96
N GLY A 7 0.32 14.52 18.74
CA GLY A 7 1.76 14.79 18.85
C GLY A 7 2.28 14.47 20.24
N GLU A 8 1.65 15.03 21.29
CA GLU A 8 2.00 14.78 22.69
C GLU A 8 1.96 13.29 23.04
N LYS A 9 0.94 12.56 22.58
CA LYS A 9 0.84 11.10 22.80
C LYS A 9 1.94 10.30 22.10
N ASN A 10 2.46 10.80 20.98
CA ASN A 10 3.51 10.13 20.19
C ASN A 10 4.92 10.59 20.53
N GLU A 11 5.05 11.60 21.40
CA GLU A 11 6.31 12.17 21.83
C GLU A 11 7.15 11.12 22.58
N LYS A 12 8.44 11.09 22.26
CA LYS A 12 9.45 10.38 23.03
C LYS A 12 10.62 11.32 23.27
N LEU A 13 10.96 11.56 24.54
CA LEU A 13 12.09 12.41 24.95
C LEU A 13 12.03 13.83 24.35
N GLY A 14 10.88 14.51 24.40
CA GLY A 14 10.76 15.89 23.92
C GLY A 14 10.51 16.01 22.41
N LYS A 15 10.43 14.91 21.66
CA LYS A 15 10.31 14.93 20.20
C LYS A 15 9.35 13.88 19.67
N VAL A 16 8.58 14.24 18.64
CA VAL A 16 7.82 13.27 17.85
C VAL A 16 8.78 12.58 16.87
N PRO A 17 8.82 11.23 16.79
CA PRO A 17 9.66 10.53 15.83
C PRO A 17 9.32 10.94 14.38
N THR A 18 10.34 11.24 13.58
CA THR A 18 10.18 11.83 12.23
C THR A 18 9.49 10.91 11.21
N TRP A 19 9.45 9.61 11.47
CA TRP A 19 8.74 8.63 10.64
C TRP A 19 7.25 8.53 10.95
N ARG A 20 6.77 9.13 12.05
CA ARG A 20 5.34 9.17 12.38
C ARG A 20 4.63 10.04 11.35
N GLY A 21 3.66 9.46 10.66
CA GLY A 21 2.89 10.16 9.64
C GLY A 21 1.59 9.44 9.32
N ILE A 22 1.07 9.75 8.14
CA ILE A 22 -0.17 9.20 7.58
C ILE A 22 0.11 8.44 6.28
N CYS A 23 1.23 7.70 6.23
CA CYS A 23 1.64 6.96 5.04
C CYS A 23 0.57 5.95 4.60
N ASP A 24 -0.18 5.38 5.54
CA ASP A 24 -1.36 4.57 5.30
C ASP A 24 -2.43 5.35 4.52
N GLY A 25 -2.82 6.54 5.00
CA GLY A 25 -3.81 7.36 4.32
C GLY A 25 -3.36 7.88 2.95
N TRP A 26 -2.10 8.30 2.83
CA TRP A 26 -1.49 8.67 1.54
C TRP A 26 -1.53 7.50 0.55
N SER A 27 -1.10 6.31 0.99
CA SER A 27 -1.04 5.13 0.15
C SER A 27 -2.42 4.70 -0.35
N SER A 28 -3.47 4.82 0.46
CA SER A 28 -4.85 4.60 0.02
C SER A 28 -5.36 5.69 -0.93
N ALA A 29 -5.13 6.96 -0.59
CA ALA A 29 -5.58 8.08 -1.41
C ALA A 29 -4.97 8.04 -2.81
N ALA A 30 -3.69 7.67 -2.93
CA ALA A 30 -2.99 7.52 -4.20
C ALA A 30 -3.61 6.45 -5.13
N GLN A 31 -4.30 5.46 -4.56
CA GLN A 31 -4.98 4.41 -5.31
C GLN A 31 -6.43 4.75 -5.65
N MET A 32 -7.10 5.45 -4.74
CA MET A 32 -8.55 5.61 -4.76
C MET A 32 -9.03 6.98 -5.25
N MET A 33 -8.16 8.01 -5.20
CA MET A 33 -8.49 9.37 -5.62
C MET A 33 -7.82 9.70 -6.96
N PRO A 34 -8.47 10.50 -7.82
CA PRO A 34 -7.84 10.95 -9.05
C PRO A 34 -6.66 11.88 -8.73
N ARG A 35 -5.73 12.02 -9.67
CA ARG A 35 -4.68 13.04 -9.56
C ARG A 35 -5.28 14.44 -9.65
N PRO A 36 -5.04 15.35 -8.70
CA PRO A 36 -5.34 16.76 -8.87
C PRO A 36 -4.32 17.36 -9.85
N ALA A 37 -4.77 17.82 -11.01
CA ALA A 37 -3.90 18.27 -12.11
C ALA A 37 -3.49 19.74 -11.99
N LYS A 38 -4.33 20.56 -11.35
CA LYS A 38 -4.11 22.01 -11.20
C LYS A 38 -4.65 22.56 -9.88
N SER A 39 -4.19 23.75 -9.53
CA SER A 39 -4.70 24.49 -8.37
C SER A 39 -6.17 24.90 -8.52
N VAL A 40 -6.81 25.13 -7.37
CA VAL A 40 -8.20 25.57 -7.27
C VAL A 40 -8.27 26.80 -6.37
N THR A 41 -8.73 27.92 -6.91
CA THR A 41 -8.97 29.14 -6.11
C THR A 41 -10.44 29.27 -5.77
N LEU A 42 -10.75 29.29 -4.48
CA LEU A 42 -12.10 29.50 -3.94
C LEU A 42 -12.17 30.86 -3.24
N THR A 43 -13.36 31.45 -3.18
CA THR A 43 -13.58 32.75 -2.51
C THR A 43 -14.27 32.54 -1.17
N THR A 44 -13.76 33.16 -0.10
CA THR A 44 -14.41 33.15 1.21
C THR A 44 -15.69 34.00 1.21
N PRO A 45 -16.58 33.86 2.22
CA PRO A 45 -17.72 34.77 2.36
C PRO A 45 -17.34 36.26 2.47
N GLN A 46 -16.11 36.57 2.86
CA GLN A 46 -15.57 37.94 2.94
C GLN A 46 -14.93 38.42 1.61
N GLY A 47 -15.00 37.63 0.54
CA GLY A 47 -14.43 37.99 -0.76
C GLY A 47 -12.93 37.72 -0.90
N LEU A 48 -12.30 37.04 0.07
CA LEU A 48 -10.87 36.75 0.03
C LEU A 48 -10.60 35.47 -0.78
N PRO A 49 -9.63 35.44 -1.70
CA PRO A 49 -9.25 34.22 -2.41
C PRO A 49 -8.45 33.27 -1.49
N ILE A 50 -8.73 31.97 -1.61
CA ILE A 50 -7.94 30.87 -1.03
C ILE A 50 -7.58 29.94 -2.18
N THR A 51 -6.28 29.81 -2.45
CA THR A 51 -5.75 28.87 -3.44
C THR A 51 -5.40 27.55 -2.75
N PHE A 52 -5.90 26.45 -3.30
CA PHE A 52 -5.50 25.09 -2.96
C PHE A 52 -4.61 24.55 -4.08
N PHE A 53 -3.33 24.34 -3.79
CA PHE A 53 -2.40 23.73 -4.73
C PHE A 53 -2.65 22.20 -4.81
N PRO A 54 -2.23 21.52 -5.89
CA PRO A 54 -2.35 20.06 -5.99
C PRO A 54 -1.84 19.30 -4.77
N GLU A 55 -0.74 19.74 -4.14
CA GLU A 55 -0.21 19.13 -2.92
C GLU A 55 -1.12 19.35 -1.70
N ASP A 56 -1.80 20.50 -1.58
CA ASP A 56 -2.79 20.72 -0.52
C ASP A 56 -3.97 19.75 -0.68
N ILE A 57 -4.43 19.57 -1.92
CA ILE A 57 -5.53 18.67 -2.25
C ILE A 57 -5.15 17.21 -1.97
N LYS A 58 -3.93 16.79 -2.36
CA LYS A 58 -3.37 15.48 -2.00
C LYS A 58 -3.25 15.29 -0.49
N ALA A 59 -2.81 16.31 0.25
CA ALA A 59 -2.69 16.26 1.70
C ALA A 59 -4.05 16.08 2.37
N LEU A 60 -5.08 16.79 1.92
CA LEU A 60 -6.46 16.63 2.40
C LEU A 60 -7.01 15.23 2.11
N GLY A 61 -6.81 14.71 0.90
CA GLY A 61 -7.18 13.34 0.54
C GLY A 61 -6.47 12.29 1.39
N SER A 62 -5.16 12.46 1.59
CA SER A 62 -4.36 11.57 2.44
C SER A 62 -4.85 11.58 3.89
N LEU A 63 -5.16 12.76 4.44
CA LEU A 63 -5.67 12.89 5.80
C LEU A 63 -7.08 12.30 5.95
N LEU A 64 -7.93 12.47 4.93
CA LEU A 64 -9.27 11.86 4.90
C LEU A 64 -9.16 10.33 5.01
N TYR A 65 -8.35 9.70 4.16
CA TYR A 65 -8.14 8.25 4.22
C TYR A 65 -7.44 7.80 5.52
N ALA A 66 -6.55 8.60 6.10
CA ALA A 66 -5.89 8.25 7.36
C ALA A 66 -6.84 8.28 8.59
N ARG A 67 -8.00 8.93 8.49
CA ARG A 67 -8.85 9.24 9.65
C ARG A 67 -10.29 8.77 9.53
N ALA A 68 -10.80 8.55 8.32
CA ALA A 68 -12.19 8.18 8.07
C ALA A 68 -12.35 6.96 7.16
N GLN A 69 -11.25 6.25 6.84
CA GLN A 69 -11.33 5.05 6.01
C GLN A 69 -11.90 3.87 6.80
N ASP A 70 -12.78 3.11 6.14
CA ASP A 70 -13.32 1.85 6.63
C ASP A 70 -12.25 0.74 6.72
N ASN A 71 -12.70 -0.44 7.13
CA ASN A 71 -11.90 -1.67 7.15
C ASN A 71 -11.24 -1.96 5.80
N VAL A 72 -9.97 -2.37 5.87
CA VAL A 72 -9.14 -2.79 4.75
C VAL A 72 -9.17 -4.31 4.57
N ILE A 73 -8.81 -4.76 3.37
CA ILE A 73 -8.49 -6.16 3.12
C ILE A 73 -7.00 -6.34 3.42
N PHE A 74 -6.66 -7.24 4.34
CA PHE A 74 -5.29 -7.37 4.86
C PHE A 74 -4.79 -8.82 4.73
N LEU A 75 -3.52 -9.00 4.37
CA LEU A 75 -2.84 -10.29 4.29
C LEU A 75 -1.42 -10.19 4.85
N GLY A 76 -1.06 -11.14 5.72
CA GLY A 76 0.23 -11.16 6.41
C GLY A 76 0.15 -10.64 7.84
N LYS A 77 1.27 -10.68 8.57
CA LYS A 77 1.39 -10.18 9.94
C LYS A 77 2.83 -9.74 10.21
N ARG A 78 3.00 -8.71 11.04
CA ARG A 78 4.34 -8.31 11.51
C ARG A 78 4.92 -9.36 12.46
N CYS A 79 6.22 -9.55 12.35
CA CYS A 79 6.97 -10.58 13.07
C CYS A 79 8.07 -9.95 13.93
N TYR A 80 7.84 -9.81 15.24
CA TYR A 80 8.84 -9.32 16.19
C TYR A 80 8.95 -10.24 17.41
N PRO A 81 10.13 -10.78 17.76
CA PRO A 81 11.39 -10.77 17.00
C PRO A 81 11.40 -11.72 15.80
N VAL A 82 12.22 -11.42 14.77
CA VAL A 82 12.42 -12.29 13.59
C VAL A 82 13.23 -13.52 14.01
N VAL A 83 12.55 -14.56 14.52
CA VAL A 83 13.17 -15.86 14.79
C VAL A 83 12.72 -16.84 13.72
N GLY A 84 13.65 -17.17 12.82
CA GLY A 84 13.52 -18.34 11.95
C GLY A 84 12.76 -18.11 10.64
N VAL A 85 13.39 -17.42 9.70
CA VAL A 85 13.03 -17.45 8.26
C VAL A 85 12.95 -18.89 7.73
N PHE A 86 13.63 -19.84 8.38
CA PHE A 86 13.61 -21.26 8.02
C PHE A 86 12.84 -22.19 8.99
N ASN A 87 12.41 -21.69 10.16
CA ASN A 87 11.81 -22.54 11.23
C ASN A 87 10.32 -22.29 11.50
N GLY A 88 9.65 -21.37 10.79
CA GLY A 88 8.17 -21.38 10.73
C GLY A 88 7.44 -20.70 11.85
N GLY A 89 8.16 -20.04 12.75
CA GLY A 89 7.52 -19.25 13.80
C GLY A 89 6.86 -17.97 13.27
N CYS A 90 7.35 -17.43 12.15
CA CYS A 90 6.90 -16.12 11.65
C CYS A 90 7.23 -15.88 10.17
N ASP A 91 6.51 -16.55 9.28
CA ASP A 91 6.73 -16.47 7.83
C ASP A 91 5.97 -15.27 7.21
N GLY A 92 6.38 -14.04 7.53
CA GLY A 92 5.79 -12.74 7.09
C GLY A 92 4.60 -12.79 6.12
N THR A 93 4.77 -12.29 4.90
CA THR A 93 3.80 -12.52 3.81
C THR A 93 4.19 -13.79 3.06
N ASN A 94 3.29 -14.77 2.88
CA ASN A 94 3.60 -15.96 2.05
C ASN A 94 3.91 -15.53 0.60
N PRO A 95 5.04 -15.97 -0.01
CA PRO A 95 5.43 -15.50 -1.34
C PRO A 95 4.46 -15.94 -2.44
N GLY A 96 3.88 -17.13 -2.35
CA GLY A 96 2.83 -17.57 -3.26
C GLY A 96 1.57 -16.71 -3.16
N ALA A 97 1.22 -16.23 -1.96
CA ALA A 97 0.13 -15.27 -1.77
C ALA A 97 0.46 -13.90 -2.35
N LEU A 98 1.68 -13.37 -2.13
CA LEU A 98 2.12 -12.11 -2.75
C LEU A 98 2.09 -12.22 -4.27
N HIS A 99 2.67 -13.28 -4.83
CA HIS A 99 2.73 -13.51 -6.28
C HIS A 99 1.32 -13.52 -6.89
N LYS A 100 0.39 -14.25 -6.27
CA LYS A 100 -1.02 -14.26 -6.69
C LYS A 100 -1.66 -12.87 -6.58
N ALA A 101 -1.41 -12.13 -5.50
CA ALA A 101 -1.95 -10.79 -5.31
C ALA A 101 -1.45 -9.82 -6.38
N ILE A 102 -0.15 -9.81 -6.67
CA ILE A 102 0.45 -8.98 -7.73
C ILE A 102 -0.12 -9.37 -9.11
N ALA A 103 -0.02 -10.65 -9.48
CA ALA A 103 -0.45 -11.12 -10.79
C ALA A 103 -1.94 -10.84 -11.06
N ASN A 104 -2.80 -11.11 -10.07
CA ASN A 104 -4.24 -10.92 -10.25
C ASN A 104 -4.64 -9.45 -10.09
N ARG A 105 -4.23 -8.79 -9.01
CA ARG A 105 -4.74 -7.44 -8.73
C ARG A 105 -4.10 -6.39 -9.62
N VAL A 106 -2.77 -6.39 -9.74
CA VAL A 106 -2.05 -5.42 -10.60
C VAL A 106 -2.11 -5.87 -12.06
N GLY A 107 -1.85 -7.16 -12.33
CA GLY A 107 -1.78 -7.69 -13.69
C GLY A 107 -3.13 -7.81 -14.38
N VAL A 108 -4.11 -8.48 -13.77
CA VAL A 108 -5.42 -8.76 -14.38
C VAL A 108 -6.44 -7.65 -14.10
N LEU A 109 -6.64 -7.28 -12.83
CA LEU A 109 -7.65 -6.31 -12.42
C LEU A 109 -7.23 -4.86 -12.67
N LYS A 110 -5.94 -4.61 -12.96
CA LYS A 110 -5.36 -3.27 -13.14
C LYS A 110 -5.60 -2.36 -11.92
N LYS A 111 -5.55 -2.93 -10.72
CA LYS A 111 -5.68 -2.22 -9.45
C LYS A 111 -4.42 -2.36 -8.62
N SER A 112 -4.10 -1.30 -7.89
CA SER A 112 -3.00 -1.29 -6.93
C SER A 112 -3.42 -1.92 -5.60
N PHE A 113 -2.42 -2.20 -4.77
CA PHE A 113 -2.54 -2.46 -3.33
C PHE A 113 -1.24 -2.04 -2.65
N ASN A 114 -1.27 -1.96 -1.33
CA ASN A 114 -0.16 -1.51 -0.50
C ASN A 114 0.68 -2.68 0.01
N ALA A 115 1.98 -2.44 0.17
CA ALA A 115 2.86 -3.29 0.96
C ALA A 115 3.62 -2.47 2.00
N ASP A 116 3.89 -3.06 3.17
CA ASP A 116 4.94 -2.57 4.06
C ASP A 116 6.29 -3.09 3.56
N VAL A 117 7.10 -2.18 3.02
CA VAL A 117 8.40 -2.51 2.41
C VAL A 117 9.57 -2.32 3.38
N SER A 118 9.29 -1.97 4.64
CA SER A 118 10.27 -1.87 5.72
C SER A 118 10.41 -3.22 6.44
N THR A 119 11.65 -3.61 6.72
CA THR A 119 11.97 -4.74 7.62
C THR A 119 12.31 -4.27 9.04
N SER A 120 12.03 -3.00 9.34
CA SER A 120 12.34 -2.33 10.61
C SER A 120 11.10 -2.13 11.48
N SER A 121 11.29 -1.62 12.70
CA SER A 121 10.19 -1.36 13.62
C SER A 121 9.22 -0.28 13.11
N GLN A 122 9.65 0.51 12.13
CA GLN A 122 8.86 1.49 11.41
C GLN A 122 8.01 0.82 10.32
N VAL A 123 6.79 1.31 10.14
CA VAL A 123 5.88 0.84 9.08
C VAL A 123 5.87 1.86 7.96
N TRP A 124 6.10 1.40 6.73
CA TRP A 124 6.14 2.24 5.54
C TRP A 124 5.27 1.64 4.44
N ASN A 125 4.05 2.16 4.30
CA ASN A 125 3.06 1.70 3.33
C ASN A 125 3.30 2.35 1.97
N TYR A 126 3.48 1.53 0.94
CA TYR A 126 3.67 1.99 -0.43
C TYR A 126 2.72 1.28 -1.40
N PRO A 127 2.03 2.02 -2.28
CA PRO A 127 1.16 1.44 -3.30
C PRO A 127 1.97 0.91 -4.48
N ILE A 128 1.64 -0.30 -4.95
CA ILE A 128 2.30 -0.93 -6.10
C ILE A 128 1.81 -0.30 -7.40
N LYS A 129 2.74 0.12 -8.25
CA LYS A 129 2.50 0.72 -9.57
C LYS A 129 2.57 -0.32 -10.68
N SER A 130 3.62 -1.14 -10.68
CA SER A 130 3.85 -2.16 -11.70
C SER A 130 4.76 -3.27 -11.18
N TYR A 131 4.91 -4.33 -11.97
CA TYR A 131 5.80 -5.44 -11.66
C TYR A 131 6.36 -6.07 -12.94
N LYS A 132 7.47 -6.78 -12.78
CA LYS A 132 8.03 -7.70 -13.75
C LYS A 132 8.44 -8.99 -13.05
N PHE A 133 7.97 -10.12 -13.55
CA PHE A 133 8.42 -11.43 -13.12
C PHE A 133 9.38 -12.03 -14.13
N THR A 134 10.53 -12.45 -13.65
CA THR A 134 11.43 -13.38 -14.33
C THR A 134 11.42 -14.67 -13.54
N TYR A 135 11.29 -15.80 -14.22
CA TYR A 135 11.34 -17.12 -13.61
C TYR A 135 12.73 -17.69 -13.75
N ASN A 136 13.16 -18.53 -12.83
CA ASN A 136 14.43 -19.21 -12.93
C ASN A 136 14.37 -20.66 -12.45
N ASN A 137 15.27 -21.47 -12.99
CA ASN A 137 15.48 -22.81 -12.52
C ASN A 137 16.14 -22.74 -11.14
N VAL A 138 15.54 -23.39 -10.17
CA VAL A 138 16.00 -23.38 -8.78
C VAL A 138 17.29 -24.15 -8.56
N PHE A 139 17.87 -24.80 -9.57
CA PHE A 139 19.18 -25.45 -9.49
C PHE A 139 20.22 -24.80 -10.39
N THR A 140 19.87 -24.62 -11.66
CA THR A 140 20.80 -24.13 -12.69
C THR A 140 20.84 -22.61 -12.80
N GLU A 141 19.87 -21.92 -12.18
CA GLU A 141 19.70 -20.46 -12.25
C GLU A 141 19.44 -19.92 -13.66
N GLU A 142 19.14 -20.82 -14.61
CA GLU A 142 18.68 -20.44 -15.94
C GLU A 142 17.38 -19.64 -15.84
N GLU A 143 17.36 -18.44 -16.42
CA GLU A 143 16.20 -17.53 -16.40
C GLU A 143 15.31 -17.72 -17.65
N SER A 144 14.00 -17.60 -17.47
CA SER A 144 13.02 -17.52 -18.55
C SER A 144 11.85 -16.62 -18.17
N THR A 145 11.15 -16.11 -19.18
CA THR A 145 9.85 -15.44 -19.00
C THR A 145 8.69 -16.43 -19.01
N ASP A 146 8.92 -17.67 -19.44
CA ASP A 146 7.98 -18.78 -19.34
C ASP A 146 8.41 -19.72 -18.23
N PHE A 147 7.66 -19.69 -17.12
CA PHE A 147 7.96 -20.52 -15.95
C PHE A 147 8.06 -22.01 -16.30
N LYS A 148 7.35 -22.50 -17.33
CA LYS A 148 7.36 -23.93 -17.71
C LYS A 148 8.71 -24.40 -18.24
N GLN A 149 9.52 -23.50 -18.80
CA GLN A 149 10.83 -23.83 -19.36
C GLN A 149 11.88 -24.09 -18.27
N VAL A 150 11.68 -23.48 -17.10
CA VAL A 150 12.66 -23.46 -16.01
C VAL A 150 12.12 -24.08 -14.71
N MET A 151 10.88 -24.56 -14.72
CA MET A 151 10.27 -25.27 -13.61
C MET A 151 10.86 -26.68 -13.47
N GLU A 152 11.06 -27.10 -12.23
CA GLU A 152 11.65 -28.38 -11.87
C GLU A 152 10.65 -29.25 -11.12
N LEU A 153 10.64 -30.55 -11.41
CA LEU A 153 9.86 -31.50 -10.63
C LEU A 153 10.40 -31.54 -9.19
N PHE A 154 9.46 -31.51 -8.24
CA PHE A 154 9.80 -31.50 -6.84
C PHE A 154 10.25 -32.89 -6.40
N ASP A 155 11.46 -32.98 -5.86
CA ASP A 155 12.00 -34.21 -5.27
C ASP A 155 12.51 -33.91 -3.87
N LYS A 156 11.77 -34.39 -2.85
CA LYS A 156 12.11 -34.24 -1.42
C LYS A 156 13.51 -34.78 -1.08
N LYS A 157 14.11 -35.66 -1.91
CA LYS A 157 15.46 -36.19 -1.72
C LYS A 157 16.56 -35.19 -2.10
N LYS A 158 16.27 -34.17 -2.92
CA LYS A 158 17.25 -33.14 -3.29
C LYS A 158 17.45 -32.19 -2.09
N HIS A 159 18.66 -32.20 -1.52
CA HIS A 159 18.99 -31.42 -0.31
C HIS A 159 18.67 -29.91 -0.39
N ARG A 160 18.66 -29.30 -1.59
CA ARG A 160 18.28 -27.88 -1.77
C ARG A 160 16.81 -27.62 -1.40
N PHE A 161 15.94 -28.62 -1.60
CA PHE A 161 14.51 -28.56 -1.28
C PHE A 161 14.17 -28.99 0.14
N ALA A 162 14.98 -29.90 0.70
CA ALA A 162 14.80 -30.42 2.05
C ALA A 162 15.10 -29.40 3.18
N LYS A 163 15.59 -28.19 2.83
CA LYS A 163 16.02 -27.19 3.82
C LYS A 163 14.88 -26.44 4.51
N SER A 164 13.67 -26.38 3.95
CA SER A 164 12.49 -25.92 4.70
C SER A 164 11.57 -27.11 4.97
N GLY A 165 11.40 -27.47 6.24
CA GLY A 165 10.45 -28.51 6.65
C GLY A 165 8.97 -28.10 6.50
N LYS A 166 8.68 -27.08 5.68
CA LYS A 166 7.40 -26.36 5.62
C LYS A 166 6.73 -26.32 4.25
N ARG A 167 7.30 -27.01 3.26
CA ARG A 167 6.70 -27.10 1.93
C ARG A 167 5.41 -27.92 1.96
N ASP A 168 4.41 -27.50 1.18
CA ASP A 168 3.14 -28.20 1.10
C ASP A 168 3.34 -29.62 0.54
N ASP A 169 2.74 -30.63 1.18
CA ASP A 169 2.89 -32.03 0.75
C ASP A 169 2.34 -32.32 -0.66
N ARG A 170 1.50 -31.42 -1.19
CA ARG A 170 0.95 -31.49 -2.55
C ARG A 170 1.89 -30.88 -3.60
N THR A 171 3.05 -30.36 -3.20
CA THR A 171 4.04 -29.77 -4.12
C THR A 171 4.50 -30.82 -5.13
N TYR A 172 4.16 -30.57 -6.40
CA TYR A 172 4.52 -31.39 -7.55
C TYR A 172 5.75 -30.81 -8.27
N ALA A 173 5.84 -29.48 -8.34
CA ALA A 173 6.93 -28.79 -9.00
C ALA A 173 7.29 -27.49 -8.28
N ILE A 174 8.51 -26.99 -8.54
CA ILE A 174 9.03 -25.73 -8.02
C ILE A 174 9.61 -24.89 -9.15
N VAL A 175 9.41 -23.58 -9.08
CA VAL A 175 10.06 -22.61 -9.95
C VAL A 175 10.50 -21.38 -9.14
N GLY A 176 11.69 -20.88 -9.44
CA GLY A 176 12.20 -19.65 -8.85
C GLY A 176 11.56 -18.43 -9.51
N VAL A 177 11.43 -17.35 -8.74
CA VAL A 177 10.86 -16.08 -9.19
C VAL A 177 11.74 -14.95 -8.69
N LYS A 178 12.15 -14.10 -9.64
CA LYS A 178 12.65 -12.75 -9.39
C LYS A 178 11.57 -11.76 -9.75
N ALA A 179 10.98 -11.14 -8.73
CA ALA A 179 9.94 -10.14 -8.86
C ALA A 179 10.51 -8.73 -8.65
N GLU A 180 10.66 -7.99 -9.73
CA GLU A 180 10.92 -6.55 -9.68
C GLU A 180 9.59 -5.83 -9.55
N VAL A 181 9.35 -5.20 -8.40
CA VAL A 181 8.11 -4.49 -8.08
C VAL A 181 8.41 -3.01 -7.96
N VAL A 182 7.67 -2.22 -8.74
CA VAL A 182 7.75 -0.76 -8.73
C VAL A 182 6.62 -0.23 -7.87
N PHE A 183 6.97 0.51 -6.83
CA PHE A 183 6.05 1.22 -5.95
C PHE A 183 6.06 2.70 -6.32
N ALA A 184 4.92 3.39 -6.18
CA ALA A 184 4.94 4.85 -6.18
C ALA A 184 5.57 5.30 -4.85
N ASP A 185 6.52 6.24 -4.91
CA ASP A 185 7.23 6.76 -3.75
C ASP A 185 6.73 8.17 -3.39
N MET A 186 6.92 8.53 -2.11
CA MET A 186 6.58 9.85 -1.61
C MET A 186 7.59 10.88 -2.12
N ARG A 187 7.16 12.13 -2.22
CA ARG A 187 8.01 13.26 -2.59
C ARG A 187 7.75 14.46 -1.67
N PRO A 188 8.70 15.41 -1.59
CA PRO A 188 8.47 16.66 -0.87
C PRO A 188 7.28 17.45 -1.42
N ALA A 189 6.53 18.10 -0.53
CA ALA A 189 5.47 19.01 -0.92
C ALA A 189 6.04 20.25 -1.64
N ASN A 190 5.24 20.84 -2.51
CA ASN A 190 5.56 22.04 -3.29
C ASN A 190 4.28 22.86 -3.52
N LEU A 191 4.44 24.09 -4.03
CA LEU A 191 3.34 25.01 -4.34
C LEU A 191 3.24 25.25 -5.86
N LEU A 192 3.45 24.20 -6.67
CA LEU A 192 3.28 24.30 -8.11
C LEU A 192 1.80 24.38 -8.46
N GLU A 193 1.45 25.25 -9.39
CA GLU A 193 0.07 25.43 -9.86
C GLU A 193 -0.46 24.23 -10.67
N VAL A 194 0.44 23.38 -11.18
CA VAL A 194 0.13 22.22 -12.03
C VAL A 194 0.93 21.00 -11.56
N ASP A 195 0.26 19.86 -11.53
CA ASP A 195 0.86 18.57 -11.19
C ASP A 195 1.03 17.68 -12.42
N THR A 196 2.23 17.15 -12.62
CA THR A 196 2.52 16.24 -13.75
C THR A 196 3.30 15.01 -13.28
N LEU A 197 3.42 14.02 -14.18
CA LEU A 197 4.18 12.79 -13.93
C LEU A 197 5.70 13.04 -13.76
N THR A 198 6.23 14.21 -14.14
CA THR A 198 7.67 14.48 -14.09
C THR A 198 8.24 14.47 -12.68
N GLU A 199 7.41 14.86 -11.72
CA GLU A 199 7.78 14.94 -10.30
C GLU A 199 7.48 13.64 -9.54
N ASP A 200 6.94 12.62 -10.20
CA ASP A 200 6.69 11.32 -9.57
C ASP A 200 8.00 10.62 -9.23
N LYS A 201 8.00 9.92 -8.10
CA LYS A 201 9.10 9.08 -7.67
C LYS A 201 8.65 7.63 -7.65
N ASP A 202 9.56 6.74 -8.03
CA ASP A 202 9.35 5.31 -8.02
C ASP A 202 10.37 4.68 -7.07
N LEU A 203 9.89 3.77 -6.21
CA LEU A 203 10.71 2.92 -5.36
C LEU A 203 10.70 1.52 -5.96
N ILE A 204 11.87 1.01 -6.33
CA ILE A 204 12.00 -0.34 -6.92
C ILE A 204 12.50 -1.29 -5.84
N LYS A 205 11.82 -2.44 -5.69
CA LYS A 205 12.26 -3.55 -4.85
C LYS A 205 12.29 -4.83 -5.67
N THR A 206 13.34 -5.62 -5.46
CA THR A 206 13.45 -6.96 -6.02
C THR A 206 13.19 -7.97 -4.92
N TYR A 207 12.25 -8.86 -5.16
CA TYR A 207 11.94 -9.98 -4.26
C TYR A 207 12.27 -11.30 -4.95
N GLU A 208 12.97 -12.17 -4.24
CA GLU A 208 13.42 -13.46 -4.74
C GLU A 208 12.85 -14.57 -3.85
N TYR A 209 12.19 -15.53 -4.49
CA TYR A 209 11.48 -16.63 -3.86
C TYR A 209 11.30 -17.79 -4.83
N ASP A 210 10.90 -18.95 -4.32
CA ASP A 210 10.30 -19.98 -5.16
C ASP A 210 8.80 -20.13 -4.94
N LEU A 211 8.13 -20.72 -5.92
CA LEU A 211 6.73 -21.10 -5.86
C LEU A 211 6.59 -22.61 -5.78
N GLU A 212 5.68 -23.05 -4.91
CA GLU A 212 5.23 -24.44 -4.81
C GLU A 212 3.99 -24.64 -5.68
N ILE A 213 4.08 -25.56 -6.62
CA ILE A 213 3.08 -25.77 -7.66
C ILE A 213 2.52 -27.19 -7.55
N ASP A 214 1.18 -27.33 -7.56
CA ASP A 214 0.52 -28.64 -7.59
C ASP A 214 0.49 -29.25 -9.01
N SER A 215 0.06 -30.51 -9.13
CA SER A 215 0.00 -31.21 -10.43
C SER A 215 -1.00 -30.60 -11.44
N ARG A 216 -1.80 -29.62 -11.02
CA ARG A 216 -2.75 -28.86 -11.85
C ARG A 216 -2.27 -27.41 -12.09
N PHE A 217 -1.01 -27.11 -11.79
CA PHE A 217 -0.40 -25.79 -11.93
C PHE A 217 -0.98 -24.70 -11.01
N ASN A 218 -1.59 -25.08 -9.88
CA ASN A 218 -1.99 -24.11 -8.86
C ASN A 218 -0.81 -23.74 -7.95
N ILE A 219 -0.69 -22.46 -7.63
CA ILE A 219 0.28 -21.98 -6.63
C ILE A 219 -0.25 -22.29 -5.22
N LEU A 220 0.42 -23.22 -4.55
CA LEU A 220 0.17 -23.65 -3.17
C LEU A 220 0.78 -22.66 -2.17
N GLY A 221 2.01 -22.25 -2.43
CA GLY A 221 2.83 -21.47 -1.51
C GLY A 221 4.19 -21.17 -2.11
N GLY A 222 5.23 -21.14 -1.28
CA GLY A 222 6.59 -20.85 -1.70
C GLY A 222 7.47 -20.42 -0.52
N GLU A 223 8.76 -20.27 -0.79
CA GLU A 223 9.77 -19.89 0.19
C GLU A 223 10.56 -18.66 -0.25
N TRP A 224 10.85 -17.76 0.68
CA TRP A 224 11.67 -16.56 0.42
C TRP A 224 13.16 -16.90 0.40
N TYR A 225 13.91 -16.27 -0.52
CA TYR A 225 15.37 -16.31 -0.55
C TYR A 225 16.04 -15.09 0.10
N GLY A 226 15.24 -14.10 0.51
CA GLY A 226 15.73 -12.87 1.13
C GLY A 226 14.63 -12.11 1.88
N SER A 227 14.64 -10.78 1.78
CA SER A 227 13.64 -9.93 2.42
C SER A 227 12.26 -10.14 1.82
N ALA A 228 11.24 -10.17 2.68
CA ALA A 228 9.84 -10.18 2.31
C ALA A 228 9.15 -8.88 2.79
N PRO A 229 8.03 -8.46 2.18
CA PRO A 229 7.17 -7.47 2.80
C PRO A 229 6.54 -8.04 4.09
N ASP A 230 6.46 -7.21 5.13
CA ASP A 230 5.89 -7.58 6.43
C ASP A 230 4.41 -7.98 6.28
N PHE A 231 3.67 -7.22 5.46
CA PHE A 231 2.27 -7.46 5.10
C PHE A 231 1.90 -6.70 3.83
N ILE A 232 0.77 -7.10 3.26
CA ILE A 232 0.12 -6.41 2.13
C ILE A 232 -1.35 -6.16 2.43
N TRP A 233 -1.89 -5.08 1.89
CA TRP A 233 -3.30 -4.73 2.14
C TRP A 233 -3.85 -3.81 1.05
N ALA A 234 -5.16 -3.74 0.93
CA ALA A 234 -5.83 -2.83 0.00
C ALA A 234 -7.00 -2.11 0.68
N PRO A 235 -7.25 -0.83 0.35
CA PRO A 235 -8.53 -0.21 0.67
C PRO A 235 -9.67 -0.95 -0.04
N ASN A 236 -10.89 -0.79 0.48
CA ASN A 236 -12.06 -1.37 -0.17
C ASN A 236 -12.38 -0.59 -1.45
N ASP A 237 -12.30 -1.26 -2.60
CA ASP A 237 -12.55 -0.68 -3.92
C ASP A 237 -13.96 -0.09 -4.12
N LYS A 238 -14.89 -0.35 -3.19
CA LYS A 238 -16.31 0.03 -3.30
C LYS A 238 -16.73 1.08 -2.28
N THR A 239 -15.87 1.45 -1.33
CA THR A 239 -16.22 2.45 -0.31
C THR A 239 -15.25 3.62 -0.36
N TYR A 240 -15.77 4.78 0.03
CA TYR A 240 -15.01 6.01 0.15
C TYR A 240 -15.17 6.52 1.59
N PRO A 241 -14.12 7.10 2.19
CA PRO A 241 -14.19 7.62 3.55
C PRO A 241 -15.31 8.65 3.71
N ILE A 242 -16.14 8.49 4.74
CA ILE A 242 -17.15 9.46 5.15
C ILE A 242 -16.75 9.98 6.52
N SER A 243 -16.62 11.29 6.68
CA SER A 243 -16.26 11.87 7.98
C SER A 243 -17.40 11.73 8.98
N ASP A 244 -17.08 11.67 10.27
CA ASP A 244 -18.02 11.48 11.37
C ASP A 244 -19.18 12.50 11.34
N GLY A 245 -18.88 13.76 10.98
CA GLY A 245 -19.88 14.82 10.84
C GLY A 245 -20.83 14.68 9.65
N GLU A 246 -20.59 13.73 8.75
CA GLU A 246 -21.37 13.47 7.53
C GLU A 246 -22.09 12.11 7.57
N VAL A 247 -21.87 11.31 8.62
CA VAL A 247 -22.52 10.01 8.80
C VAL A 247 -24.04 10.18 8.84
N GLY A 248 -24.75 9.44 8.01
CA GLY A 248 -26.21 9.48 7.89
C GLY A 248 -26.77 10.68 7.13
N ARG A 249 -25.96 11.70 6.79
CA ARG A 249 -26.41 12.85 6.00
C ARG A 249 -25.25 13.59 5.32
N LYS A 250 -25.24 13.60 3.98
CA LYS A 250 -24.35 14.48 3.20
C LYS A 250 -24.77 15.95 3.38
N PRO A 251 -23.90 16.83 3.89
CA PRO A 251 -24.25 18.24 4.10
C PRO A 251 -24.28 18.99 2.77
N VAL A 252 -25.33 19.80 2.57
CA VAL A 252 -25.57 20.55 1.32
C VAL A 252 -25.74 22.05 1.52
N THR A 253 -25.89 22.51 2.76
CA THR A 253 -25.95 23.95 3.09
C THR A 253 -24.73 24.39 3.89
N ALA A 254 -24.44 25.69 3.90
CA ALA A 254 -23.32 26.25 4.67
C ALA A 254 -23.40 25.91 6.17
N ASP A 255 -24.59 25.98 6.77
CA ASP A 255 -24.78 25.63 8.19
C ASP A 255 -24.58 24.14 8.45
N GLN A 256 -25.04 23.27 7.54
CA GLN A 256 -24.79 21.83 7.64
C GLN A 256 -23.30 21.50 7.53
N ILE A 257 -22.60 22.14 6.59
CA ILE A 257 -21.15 21.99 6.43
C ILE A 257 -20.42 22.47 7.69
N ARG A 258 -20.80 23.62 8.25
CA ARG A 258 -20.21 24.14 9.49
C ARG A 258 -20.43 23.19 10.66
N ASN A 259 -21.64 22.68 10.84
CA ASN A 259 -21.96 21.74 11.91
C ASN A 259 -21.21 20.41 11.75
N ALA A 260 -21.16 19.86 10.54
CA ALA A 260 -20.37 18.67 10.23
C ALA A 260 -18.89 18.90 10.54
N ALA A 261 -18.33 20.05 10.14
CA ALA A 261 -16.93 20.39 10.40
C ALA A 261 -16.61 20.46 11.90
N LEU A 262 -17.53 20.98 12.73
CA LEU A 262 -17.37 21.02 14.19
C LEU A 262 -17.32 19.61 14.81
N VAL A 263 -17.97 18.62 14.19
CA VAL A 263 -17.90 17.22 14.63
C VAL A 263 -16.60 16.58 14.15
N SER A 264 -16.35 16.57 12.84
CA SER A 264 -15.20 15.89 12.21
C SER A 264 -13.85 16.45 12.67
N SER A 265 -13.76 17.76 12.93
CA SER A 265 -12.51 18.39 13.40
C SER A 265 -12.06 17.93 14.79
N LYS A 266 -12.97 17.39 15.62
CA LYS A 266 -12.61 16.83 16.94
C LYS A 266 -11.73 15.58 16.83
N VAL A 267 -11.86 14.85 15.73
CA VAL A 267 -11.09 13.64 15.42
C VAL A 267 -10.10 13.83 14.26
N GLY A 268 -9.91 15.09 13.84
CA GLY A 268 -8.94 15.45 12.81
C GLY A 268 -9.31 15.00 11.39
N GLN A 269 -10.59 14.79 11.10
CA GLN A 269 -11.08 14.43 9.77
C GLN A 269 -11.44 15.69 8.97
N PRO A 270 -10.90 15.90 7.75
CA PRO A 270 -11.44 16.86 6.80
C PRO A 270 -12.76 16.33 6.23
N LEU A 271 -13.72 17.21 5.91
CA LEU A 271 -15.01 16.77 5.37
C LEU A 271 -14.87 16.15 3.97
N SER A 272 -15.41 14.95 3.79
CA SER A 272 -15.41 14.19 2.54
C SER A 272 -16.02 15.01 1.40
N VAL A 273 -17.16 15.69 1.62
CA VAL A 273 -17.78 16.54 0.58
C VAL A 273 -16.86 17.66 0.07
N ILE A 274 -16.04 18.25 0.95
CA ILE A 274 -15.13 19.33 0.58
C ILE A 274 -13.93 18.78 -0.18
N VAL A 275 -13.34 17.69 0.34
CA VAL A 275 -12.20 17.03 -0.30
C VAL A 275 -12.60 16.53 -1.70
N GLU A 276 -13.71 15.79 -1.82
CA GLU A 276 -14.25 15.33 -3.12
C GLU A 276 -14.41 16.49 -4.11
N LYS A 277 -14.97 17.62 -3.64
CA LYS A 277 -15.20 18.77 -4.51
C LYS A 277 -13.90 19.43 -4.97
N LEU A 278 -12.89 19.51 -4.10
CA LEU A 278 -11.57 20.02 -4.49
C LEU A 278 -10.92 19.14 -5.55
N PHE A 279 -10.95 17.81 -5.37
CA PHE A 279 -10.46 16.87 -6.39
C PHE A 279 -11.21 17.02 -7.71
N GLU A 280 -12.53 17.18 -7.67
CA GLU A 280 -13.35 17.42 -8.87
C GLU A 280 -12.95 18.70 -9.62
N LEU A 281 -12.77 19.82 -8.89
CA LEU A 281 -12.41 21.11 -9.47
C LEU A 281 -10.96 21.17 -9.98
N SER A 282 -10.08 20.34 -9.42
CA SER A 282 -8.66 20.28 -9.76
C SER A 282 -8.31 19.43 -10.99
N LYS A 283 -9.31 18.81 -11.63
CA LYS A 283 -9.11 18.00 -12.84
C LYS A 283 -8.65 18.83 -14.03
#